data_AF-W7K502-F1
#
_entry.id   AF-W7K502-F1
#
_cell.length_a   1.000
_cell.length_b   1.000
_cell.length_c   1.000
_cell.angle_alpha   90.00
_cell.angle_beta   90.00
_cell.angle_gamma   90.00
#
_symmetry.space_group_name_H-M   'P 1'
#
loop_
_entity.id
_entity.type
_entity.pdbx_description
1 polymer ?
#
loop_
_entity_poly.entity_id
_entity_poly.type
_entity_poly.pdbx_seq_one_letter_code
_entity_poly.pdbx_strand_id
1 'polypeptide(L)'
;MSEITIGVLSLQGDFEPHINHFIKLQIPSLNIIQVRNVHDLGLCDGLVIPGGESTTVRRCCAYENDTLYNALVHFIHVLKKPIWGTCAGCILLSKNVENIKLYSNFGNKFSFGGLDITICRNFYGSQNDSFICSLNIISDSSAFKKDLTAACIRAPYIREILSDEVQIKKNKIIKKKNKKK
;
A
#
# COMPACT_ATOMS: atom_id res chain seq x y z
N MET A 1 22.25 -8.32 18.42
CA MET A 1 21.00 -7.71 17.95
C MET A 1 20.51 -8.54 16.77
N SER A 2 19.24 -8.93 16.72
CA SER A 2 18.73 -9.64 15.54
C SER A 2 18.57 -8.65 14.39
N GLU A 3 19.23 -8.91 13.27
CA GLU A 3 19.05 -8.16 12.03
C GLU A 3 17.60 -8.31 11.54
N ILE A 4 16.97 -7.22 11.15
CA ILE A 4 15.63 -7.18 10.55
C ILE A 4 15.76 -6.65 9.13
N THR A 5 15.28 -7.40 8.15
CA THR A 5 15.31 -7.00 6.74
C THR A 5 13.91 -6.62 6.26
N ILE A 6 13.72 -5.35 5.91
CA ILE A 6 12.50 -4.88 5.24
C ILE A 6 12.77 -4.67 3.76
N GLY A 7 12.02 -5.40 2.92
CA GLY A 7 12.04 -5.20 1.48
C GLY A 7 11.16 -4.04 1.04
N VAL A 8 11.57 -3.33 0.00
CA VAL A 8 10.71 -2.41 -0.75
C VAL A 8 10.62 -2.89 -2.19
N LEU A 9 9.41 -3.22 -2.65
CA LEU A 9 9.19 -3.63 -4.04
C LEU A 9 9.61 -2.50 -4.98
N SER A 10 10.56 -2.75 -5.87
CA SER A 10 11.23 -1.71 -6.67
C SER A 10 11.15 -1.95 -8.18
N LEU A 11 10.17 -2.73 -8.63
CA LEU A 11 9.92 -2.95 -10.06
C LEU A 11 9.30 -1.72 -10.75
N GLN A 12 8.52 -0.95 -9.99
CA GLN A 12 7.92 0.32 -10.40
C GLN A 12 7.52 1.11 -9.15
N GLY A 13 7.46 2.43 -9.29
CA GLY A 13 6.91 3.34 -8.28
C GLY A 13 7.99 4.14 -7.57
N ASP A 14 7.56 4.96 -6.61
CA ASP A 14 8.43 5.90 -5.88
C ASP A 14 9.13 5.19 -4.71
N PHE A 15 9.90 4.13 -5.00
CA PHE A 15 10.51 3.28 -3.96
C PHE A 15 11.69 3.96 -3.22
N GLU A 16 12.47 4.82 -3.87
CA GLU A 16 13.62 5.50 -3.23
C GLU A 16 13.18 6.39 -2.05
N PRO A 17 12.12 7.22 -2.16
CA PRO A 17 11.55 7.92 -1.00
C PRO A 17 11.16 6.98 0.14
N HIS A 18 10.59 5.80 -0.14
CA HIS A 18 10.24 4.83 0.89
C HIS A 18 11.49 4.30 1.61
N ILE A 19 12.51 3.89 0.85
CA ILE A 19 13.80 3.44 1.41
C ILE A 19 14.38 4.53 2.31
N ASN A 20 14.46 5.77 1.82
CA ASN A 20 14.99 6.90 2.58
C ASN A 20 14.20 7.16 3.88
N HIS A 21 12.87 7.01 3.88
CA HIS A 21 12.07 7.17 5.11
C HIS A 21 12.37 6.10 6.16
N PHE A 22 12.66 4.86 5.78
CA PHE A 22 13.13 3.85 6.71
C PHE A 22 14.53 4.14 7.24
N ILE A 23 15.45 4.55 6.37
CA ILE A 23 16.82 4.90 6.79
C ILE A 23 16.82 6.05 7.80
N LYS A 24 15.91 7.03 7.66
CA LYS A 24 15.74 8.11 8.63
C LYS A 24 15.37 7.65 10.05
N LEU A 25 14.89 6.42 10.22
CA LEU A 25 14.65 5.85 11.56
C LEU A 25 15.95 5.61 12.33
N GLN A 26 17.09 5.48 11.63
CA GLN A 26 18.43 5.30 12.23
C GLN A 26 18.49 4.12 13.22
N ILE A 27 17.77 3.04 12.92
CA ILE A 27 17.74 1.81 13.71
C ILE A 27 18.92 0.93 13.27
N PRO A 28 19.92 0.64 14.13
CA PRO A 28 21.13 -0.07 13.71
C PRO A 28 20.90 -1.48 13.15
N SER A 29 19.87 -2.17 13.62
CA SER A 29 19.54 -3.54 13.21
C SER A 29 18.58 -3.60 12.02
N LEU A 30 18.27 -2.47 11.37
CA LEU A 30 17.30 -2.39 10.28
C LEU A 30 18.02 -2.30 8.93
N ASN A 31 17.87 -3.35 8.13
CA ASN A 31 18.33 -3.39 6.75
C ASN A 31 17.18 -3.17 5.79
N ILE A 32 17.40 -2.33 4.78
CA ILE A 32 16.43 -2.07 3.72
C ILE A 32 17.00 -2.57 2.39
N ILE A 33 16.26 -3.45 1.73
CA ILE A 33 16.64 -3.99 0.43
C ILE A 33 15.57 -3.68 -0.62
N GLN A 34 16.02 -3.57 -1.87
CA GLN A 34 15.12 -3.52 -3.01
C GLN A 34 14.68 -4.94 -3.36
N VAL A 35 13.39 -5.11 -3.66
CA VAL A 35 12.82 -6.40 -4.07
C VAL A 35 12.39 -6.31 -5.52
N ARG A 36 13.03 -7.10 -6.38
CA ARG A 36 12.73 -7.18 -7.81
C ARG A 36 12.36 -8.60 -8.25
N ASN A 37 12.75 -9.60 -7.47
CA ASN A 37 12.51 -11.00 -7.78
C ASN A 37 12.22 -11.81 -6.49
N VAL A 38 11.97 -13.11 -6.67
CA VAL A 38 11.64 -14.03 -5.57
C VAL A 38 12.79 -14.29 -4.60
N HIS A 39 14.03 -14.20 -5.07
CA HIS A 39 15.22 -14.35 -4.22
C HIS A 39 15.33 -13.18 -3.25
N ASP A 40 15.18 -11.94 -3.75
CA ASP A 40 15.17 -10.74 -2.90
C ASP A 40 14.04 -10.83 -1.86
N LEU A 41 12.84 -11.27 -2.28
CA LEU A 41 11.70 -11.46 -1.39
C LEU A 41 11.97 -12.50 -0.29
N GLY A 42 12.73 -13.55 -0.61
CA GLY A 42 13.11 -14.60 0.34
C GLY A 42 13.96 -14.10 1.51
N LEU A 43 14.69 -13.00 1.32
CA LEU A 43 15.52 -12.36 2.35
C LEU A 43 14.71 -11.44 3.29
N CYS A 44 13.45 -11.14 2.97
CA CYS A 44 12.67 -10.14 3.69
C CYS A 44 11.95 -10.73 4.90
N ASP A 45 12.04 -10.05 6.04
CA ASP A 45 11.19 -10.29 7.23
C ASP A 45 9.84 -9.58 7.10
N GLY A 46 9.81 -8.44 6.40
CA GLY A 46 8.61 -7.72 6.02
C GLY A 46 8.77 -7.04 4.67
N LEU A 47 7.66 -6.67 4.03
CA LEU A 47 7.66 -6.09 2.69
C LEU A 47 6.83 -4.81 2.63
N VAL A 48 7.31 -3.81 1.89
CA VAL A 48 6.55 -2.63 1.48
C VAL A 48 6.26 -2.68 -0.01
N ILE A 49 5.00 -2.50 -0.38
CA ILE A 49 4.58 -2.26 -1.76
C ILE A 49 4.27 -0.76 -1.89
N PRO A 50 5.14 0.02 -2.57
CA PRO A 50 5.04 1.47 -2.60
C PRO A 50 3.88 1.98 -3.47
N GLY A 51 3.72 3.30 -3.47
CA GLY A 51 2.83 4.01 -4.40
C GLY A 51 3.36 4.01 -5.83
N GLY A 52 2.45 4.28 -6.78
CA GLY A 52 2.74 4.22 -8.21
C GLY A 52 1.48 3.91 -9.00
N GLU A 53 1.62 3.16 -10.09
CA GLU A 53 0.47 2.74 -10.89
C GLU A 53 0.20 1.25 -10.63
N SER A 54 -0.88 0.96 -9.90
CA SER A 54 -1.23 -0.42 -9.48
C SER A 54 -1.27 -1.44 -10.63
N THR A 55 -1.76 -1.04 -11.81
CA THR A 55 -1.79 -1.92 -12.99
C THR A 55 -0.39 -2.23 -13.52
N THR A 56 0.53 -1.27 -13.46
CA THR A 56 1.93 -1.47 -13.83
C THR A 56 2.65 -2.36 -12.82
N VAL A 57 2.52 -2.09 -11.52
CA VAL A 57 3.09 -2.95 -10.47
C VAL A 57 2.62 -4.39 -10.63
N ARG A 58 1.30 -4.60 -10.83
CA ARG A 58 0.75 -5.94 -11.05
C ARG A 58 1.30 -6.59 -12.32
N ARG A 59 1.47 -5.84 -13.40
CA ARG A 59 2.07 -6.32 -14.65
C ARG A 59 3.54 -6.72 -14.47
N CYS A 60 4.31 -5.94 -13.72
CA CYS A 60 5.69 -6.30 -13.39
C CYS A 60 5.77 -7.60 -12.59
N CYS A 61 4.79 -7.87 -11.71
CA CYS A 61 4.74 -9.13 -10.97
C CYS A 61 4.28 -10.33 -11.82
N ALA A 62 3.85 -10.09 -13.07
CA ALA A 62 3.30 -11.12 -13.96
C ALA A 62 4.35 -11.85 -14.81
N TYR A 63 5.60 -11.39 -14.81
CA TYR A 63 6.67 -12.05 -15.55
C TYR A 63 6.86 -13.50 -15.11
N GLU A 64 7.36 -14.31 -16.04
CA GLU A 64 7.60 -15.74 -15.82
C GLU A 64 6.36 -16.46 -15.28
N ASN A 65 5.22 -16.24 -15.93
CA ASN A 65 3.93 -16.85 -15.57
C ASN A 65 3.52 -16.58 -14.11
N ASP A 66 3.49 -15.30 -13.73
CA ASP A 66 3.11 -14.85 -12.37
C ASP A 66 4.04 -15.38 -11.25
N THR A 67 5.32 -15.71 -11.54
CA THR A 67 6.24 -16.27 -10.52
C THR A 67 6.36 -15.38 -9.28
N LEU A 68 6.63 -14.09 -9.45
CA LEU A 68 6.71 -13.16 -8.31
C LEU A 68 5.33 -12.91 -7.68
N TYR A 69 4.27 -12.80 -8.47
CA TYR A 69 2.91 -12.67 -7.96
C TYR A 69 2.53 -13.82 -7.02
N ASN A 70 2.80 -15.06 -7.43
CA ASN A 70 2.49 -16.24 -6.62
C ASN A 70 3.34 -16.27 -5.34
N ALA A 71 4.61 -15.87 -5.42
CA ALA A 71 5.49 -15.75 -4.25
C ALA A 71 4.99 -14.68 -3.26
N LEU A 72 4.49 -13.55 -3.75
CA LEU A 72 3.87 -12.50 -2.91
C LEU A 72 2.60 -13.00 -2.23
N VAL A 73 1.70 -13.67 -2.96
CA VAL A 73 0.50 -14.30 -2.39
C VAL A 73 0.89 -15.29 -1.29
N HIS A 74 1.90 -16.13 -1.51
CA HIS A 74 2.41 -17.05 -0.51
C HIS A 74 3.02 -16.33 0.71
N PHE A 75 3.80 -15.27 0.50
CA PHE A 75 4.40 -14.44 1.55
C PHE A 75 3.33 -13.84 2.48
N ILE A 76 2.25 -13.33 1.90
CA ILE A 76 1.15 -12.70 2.63
C ILE A 76 0.28 -13.73 3.34
N HIS A 77 -0.15 -14.77 2.62
CA HIS A 77 -1.24 -15.64 3.08
C HIS A 77 -0.78 -16.92 3.75
N VAL A 78 0.40 -17.43 3.43
CA VAL A 78 0.93 -18.68 3.99
C VAL A 78 1.96 -18.37 5.07
N LEU A 79 2.98 -17.58 4.73
CA LEU A 79 4.03 -17.21 5.69
C LEU A 79 3.55 -16.18 6.72
N LYS A 80 2.44 -15.48 6.44
CA LYS A 80 1.88 -14.41 7.28
C LYS A 80 2.92 -13.34 7.64
N LYS A 81 3.88 -13.09 6.74
CA LYS A 81 4.90 -12.06 6.97
C LYS A 81 4.27 -10.66 6.82
N PRO A 82 4.67 -9.68 7.65
CA PRO A 82 4.12 -8.34 7.59
C PRO A 82 4.29 -7.70 6.22
N ILE A 83 3.21 -7.10 5.73
CA ILE A 83 3.20 -6.35 4.48
C ILE A 83 2.55 -4.98 4.65
N TRP A 84 3.16 -3.96 4.06
CA TRP A 84 2.62 -2.61 4.05
C TRP A 84 2.40 -2.13 2.62
N GLY A 85 1.13 -2.09 2.21
CA GLY A 85 0.73 -1.49 0.93
C GLY A 85 0.36 -0.02 1.10
N THR A 86 1.06 0.87 0.40
CA THR A 86 0.74 2.30 0.36
C THR A 86 0.27 2.71 -1.04
N CYS A 87 -0.76 3.56 -1.13
CA CYS A 87 -1.36 4.01 -2.40
C CYS A 87 -1.67 2.82 -3.35
N ALA A 88 -0.87 2.62 -4.39
CA ALA A 88 -0.98 1.47 -5.31
C ALA A 88 -0.88 0.11 -4.59
N GLY A 89 0.02 -0.02 -3.61
CA GLY A 89 0.10 -1.23 -2.79
C GLY A 89 -1.18 -1.49 -1.99
N CYS A 90 -1.84 -0.45 -1.48
CA CYS A 90 -3.12 -0.61 -0.77
C CYS A 90 -4.21 -1.15 -1.71
N ILE A 91 -4.26 -0.65 -2.94
CA ILE A 91 -5.15 -1.19 -3.98
C ILE A 91 -4.86 -2.68 -4.23
N LEU A 92 -3.59 -3.06 -4.35
CA LEU A 92 -3.19 -4.44 -4.64
C LEU A 92 -3.33 -5.40 -3.45
N LEU A 93 -3.56 -4.92 -2.24
CA LEU A 93 -3.88 -5.76 -1.07
C LEU A 93 -5.39 -5.88 -0.82
N SER A 94 -6.20 -5.06 -1.49
CA SER A 94 -7.64 -5.00 -1.25
C SER A 94 -8.37 -6.21 -1.85
N LYS A 95 -9.33 -6.76 -1.13
CA LYS A 95 -10.17 -7.87 -1.60
C LYS A 95 -10.99 -7.50 -2.83
N ASN A 96 -11.64 -6.34 -2.80
CA ASN A 96 -12.44 -5.83 -3.90
C ASN A 96 -11.81 -4.54 -4.43
N VAL A 97 -11.47 -4.52 -5.71
CA VAL A 97 -11.01 -3.31 -6.40
C VAL A 97 -12.05 -2.94 -7.45
N GLU A 98 -12.59 -1.74 -7.33
CA GLU A 98 -13.64 -1.28 -8.23
C GLU A 98 -13.14 -1.01 -9.64
N ASN A 99 -13.99 -1.31 -10.62
CA ASN A 99 -13.80 -1.03 -12.04
C ASN A 99 -12.51 -1.62 -12.67
N ILE A 100 -11.89 -2.65 -12.07
CA ILE A 100 -10.64 -3.23 -12.61
C ILE A 100 -10.78 -3.85 -13.99
N LYS A 101 -11.97 -4.33 -14.35
CA LYS A 101 -12.23 -5.01 -15.63
C LYS A 101 -11.94 -4.12 -16.83
N LEU A 102 -11.99 -2.80 -16.64
CA LEU A 102 -11.68 -1.81 -17.68
C LEU A 102 -10.17 -1.60 -17.88
N TYR A 103 -9.33 -2.05 -16.94
CA TYR A 103 -7.92 -1.65 -16.89
C TYR A 103 -6.94 -2.81 -16.74
N SER A 104 -7.42 -4.04 -16.61
CA SER A 104 -6.55 -5.19 -16.36
C SER A 104 -7.05 -6.47 -17.01
N ASN A 105 -6.11 -7.19 -17.62
CA ASN A 105 -6.31 -8.50 -18.21
C ASN A 105 -6.10 -9.64 -17.19
N PHE A 106 -5.79 -9.31 -15.93
CA PHE A 106 -5.50 -10.29 -14.88
C PHE A 106 -6.75 -10.75 -14.11
N GLY A 107 -7.92 -10.16 -14.40
CA GLY A 107 -9.20 -10.54 -13.80
C GLY A 107 -9.16 -10.58 -12.27
N ASN A 108 -9.61 -11.69 -11.69
CA ASN A 108 -9.65 -11.89 -10.23
C ASN A 108 -8.23 -12.03 -9.62
N LYS A 109 -7.20 -12.30 -10.42
CA LYS A 109 -5.79 -12.34 -9.97
C LYS A 109 -5.11 -10.96 -9.99
N PHE A 110 -5.88 -9.88 -10.06
CA PHE A 110 -5.31 -8.53 -10.03
C PHE A 110 -4.71 -8.17 -8.67
N SER A 111 -5.43 -8.49 -7.60
CA SER A 111 -5.03 -8.23 -6.22
C SER A 111 -4.22 -9.39 -5.65
N PHE A 112 -3.25 -9.11 -4.79
CA PHE A 112 -2.60 -10.09 -3.93
C PHE A 112 -3.49 -10.47 -2.74
N GLY A 113 -4.48 -9.64 -2.38
CA GLY A 113 -5.31 -9.79 -1.20
C GLY A 113 -4.57 -9.52 0.11
N GLY A 114 -5.28 -9.64 1.24
CA GLY A 114 -4.75 -9.40 2.59
C GLY A 114 -5.52 -8.35 3.38
N LEU A 115 -6.29 -7.49 2.71
CA LEU A 115 -7.21 -6.54 3.33
C LEU A 115 -8.65 -6.82 2.88
N ASP A 116 -9.53 -7.16 3.80
CA ASP A 116 -10.97 -7.32 3.58
C ASP A 116 -11.66 -5.96 3.41
N ILE A 117 -11.38 -5.28 2.31
CA ILE A 117 -11.91 -3.97 1.98
C ILE A 117 -12.33 -3.89 0.51
N THR A 118 -13.27 -2.98 0.23
CA THR A 118 -13.58 -2.50 -1.12
C THR A 118 -12.90 -1.16 -1.34
N ILE A 119 -12.12 -1.04 -2.41
CA ILE A 119 -11.35 0.17 -2.73
C ILE A 119 -11.65 0.69 -4.14
N CYS A 120 -11.76 2.02 -4.26
CA CYS A 120 -11.86 2.77 -5.50
C CYS A 120 -10.50 3.35 -5.90
N ARG A 121 -10.12 3.20 -7.17
CA ARG A 121 -9.00 3.96 -7.76
C ARG A 121 -9.42 5.41 -8.02
N ASN A 122 -8.54 6.37 -7.72
CA ASN A 122 -8.64 7.78 -8.17
C ASN A 122 -10.00 8.46 -7.92
N PHE A 123 -10.64 8.20 -6.78
CA PHE A 123 -11.99 8.72 -6.47
C PHE A 123 -12.06 10.24 -6.34
N TYR A 124 -10.95 10.88 -5.94
CA TYR A 124 -10.93 12.31 -5.59
C TYR A 124 -10.76 13.25 -6.79
N GLY A 125 -10.59 12.75 -8.01
CA GLY A 125 -10.49 13.56 -9.22
C GLY A 125 -9.09 13.63 -9.81
N SER A 126 -8.79 14.75 -10.46
CA SER A 126 -7.55 14.99 -11.18
C SER A 126 -6.36 15.16 -10.24
N GLN A 127 -5.15 15.25 -10.79
CA GLN A 127 -3.94 15.51 -9.99
C GLN A 127 -4.01 16.82 -9.19
N ASN A 128 -4.80 17.80 -9.67
CA ASN A 128 -5.01 19.09 -9.01
C ASN A 128 -5.87 19.00 -7.74
N ASP A 129 -6.51 17.87 -7.49
CA ASP A 129 -7.37 17.64 -6.33
C ASP A 129 -6.60 16.99 -5.15
N SER A 130 -5.27 16.99 -5.22
CA SER A 130 -4.39 16.47 -4.15
C SER A 130 -4.36 17.41 -2.94
N PHE A 131 -4.30 16.85 -1.72
CA PHE A 131 -4.33 17.63 -0.49
C PHE A 131 -3.47 17.01 0.62
N ILE A 132 -3.16 17.81 1.63
CA ILE A 132 -2.58 17.34 2.90
C ILE A 132 -3.69 17.37 3.96
N CYS A 133 -3.79 16.31 4.75
CA CYS A 133 -4.76 16.23 5.85
C CYS A 133 -4.08 15.89 7.17
N SER A 134 -4.71 16.28 8.27
CA SER A 134 -4.36 15.80 9.61
C SER A 134 -5.03 14.45 9.86
N LEU A 135 -4.29 13.52 10.45
CA LEU A 135 -4.72 12.17 10.73
C LEU A 135 -5.23 12.03 12.16
N ASN A 136 -6.35 11.33 12.32
CA ASN A 136 -6.81 10.83 13.60
C ASN A 136 -6.60 9.30 13.62
N ILE A 137 -5.56 8.84 14.33
CA ILE A 137 -5.13 7.44 14.36
C ILE A 137 -5.61 6.79 15.66
N ILE A 138 -6.21 5.60 15.56
CA ILE A 138 -6.67 4.81 16.71
C ILE A 138 -5.61 3.73 16.96
N SER A 139 -4.65 4.02 17.83
CA SER A 139 -3.57 3.11 18.18
C SER A 139 -2.84 3.59 19.44
N ASP A 140 -2.39 2.65 20.27
CA ASP A 140 -1.56 2.94 21.45
C ASP A 140 -0.05 2.96 21.15
N SER A 141 0.34 2.78 19.89
CA SER A 141 1.76 2.78 19.49
C SER A 141 2.39 4.16 19.72
N SER A 142 3.57 4.16 20.36
CA SER A 142 4.35 5.37 20.62
C SER A 142 4.82 6.10 19.35
N ALA A 143 4.74 5.42 18.19
CA ALA A 143 5.02 6.03 16.90
C ALA A 143 4.01 7.13 16.52
N PHE A 144 2.77 7.05 17.01
CA PHE A 144 1.70 7.97 16.64
C PHE A 144 1.57 9.11 17.64
N LYS A 145 2.17 10.26 17.30
CA LYS A 145 2.03 11.52 18.04
C LYS A 145 0.77 12.28 17.59
N LYS A 146 0.39 13.32 18.35
CA LYS A 146 -0.68 14.23 17.97
C LYS A 146 -0.37 14.96 16.65
N ASP A 147 -1.42 15.33 15.93
CA ASP A 147 -1.38 16.20 14.74
C ASP A 147 -0.49 15.69 13.59
N LEU A 148 -0.35 14.37 13.44
CA LEU A 148 0.31 13.78 12.27
C LEU A 148 -0.42 14.18 10.98
N THR A 149 0.34 14.31 9.90
CA THR A 149 -0.18 14.69 8.58
C THR A 149 0.04 13.59 7.56
N ALA A 150 -0.84 13.54 6.55
CA ALA A 150 -0.70 12.68 5.39
C ALA A 150 -0.83 13.46 4.08
N ALA A 151 0.02 13.15 3.12
CA ALA A 151 -0.09 13.61 1.75
C ALA A 151 -1.01 12.67 0.97
N CYS A 152 -2.19 13.16 0.57
CA CYS A 152 -3.17 12.43 -0.23
C CYS A 152 -3.08 12.89 -1.68
N ILE A 153 -2.18 12.29 -2.45
CA ILE A 153 -1.93 12.62 -3.87
C ILE A 153 -2.61 11.57 -4.74
N ARG A 154 -3.69 11.96 -5.44
CA ARG A 154 -4.56 11.03 -6.20
C ARG A 154 -4.90 9.76 -5.41
N ALA A 155 -5.12 9.92 -4.10
CA ALA A 155 -5.24 8.78 -3.19
C ALA A 155 -6.43 7.89 -3.59
N PRO A 156 -6.31 6.55 -3.44
CA PRO A 156 -7.46 5.66 -3.53
C PRO A 156 -8.45 5.95 -2.39
N TYR A 157 -9.69 5.52 -2.56
CA TYR A 157 -10.74 5.66 -1.56
C TYR A 157 -11.20 4.28 -1.09
N ILE A 158 -11.04 4.00 0.20
CA ILE A 158 -11.60 2.80 0.83
C ILE A 158 -13.09 3.07 1.03
N ARG A 159 -13.92 2.36 0.25
CA ARG A 159 -15.38 2.55 0.22
C ARG A 159 -16.08 1.73 1.29
N GLU A 160 -15.65 0.48 1.47
CA GLU A 160 -16.25 -0.46 2.41
C GLU A 160 -15.16 -1.22 3.15
N ILE A 161 -15.44 -1.51 4.41
CA ILE A 161 -14.73 -2.53 5.18
C ILE A 161 -15.63 -3.76 5.20
N LEU A 162 -15.06 -4.92 4.88
CA LEU A 162 -15.78 -6.19 4.72
C LEU A 162 -15.56 -7.14 5.90
N SER A 163 -14.75 -6.73 6.89
CA SER A 163 -14.50 -7.47 8.13
C SER A 163 -15.18 -6.77 9.30
N ASP A 164 -15.81 -7.56 10.16
CA ASP A 164 -16.47 -7.10 11.38
C ASP A 164 -15.48 -6.80 12.53
N GLU A 165 -14.21 -7.18 12.37
CA GLU A 165 -13.16 -7.01 13.38
C GLU A 165 -12.53 -5.60 13.38
N VAL A 166 -12.89 -4.75 12.41
CA VAL A 166 -12.27 -3.43 12.21
C VAL A 166 -13.11 -2.33 12.84
N GLN A 167 -12.50 -1.57 13.75
CA GLN A 167 -13.13 -0.39 14.37
C GLN A 167 -13.04 0.84 13.45
N ILE A 168 -14.18 1.47 13.16
CA ILE A 168 -14.26 2.71 12.37
C ILE A 168 -14.84 3.84 13.23
N LYS A 169 -14.09 4.94 13.40
CA LYS A 169 -14.66 6.19 13.92
C LYS A 169 -15.20 7.01 12.75
N LYS A 170 -16.52 7.13 12.64
CA LYS A 170 -17.18 7.98 11.63
C LYS A 170 -16.79 9.45 11.87
N ASN A 171 -15.83 9.97 11.11
CA ASN A 171 -15.60 11.40 10.99
C ASN A 171 -16.14 11.89 9.63
N LYS A 172 -16.95 12.94 9.65
CA LYS A 172 -17.41 13.64 8.44
C LYS A 172 -16.18 14.06 7.63
N ILE A 173 -16.06 13.57 6.40
CA ILE A 173 -15.14 14.15 5.42
C ILE A 173 -15.65 15.56 5.15
N ILE A 174 -15.02 16.56 5.77
CA ILE A 174 -15.31 17.97 5.46
C ILE A 174 -14.64 18.27 4.12
N LYS A 175 -15.33 17.99 3.01
CA LYS A 175 -15.02 18.64 1.74
C LYS A 175 -15.27 20.13 1.94
N LYS A 176 -14.24 20.92 2.26
CA LYS A 176 -14.28 22.37 2.02
C LYS A 176 -14.35 22.58 0.51
N LYS A 177 -15.56 22.63 -0.04
CA LYS A 177 -15.81 23.19 -1.36
C LYS A 177 -15.38 24.67 -1.28
N ASN A 178 -14.21 24.99 -1.81
CA ASN A 178 -13.92 26.38 -2.18
C ASN A 178 -14.87 26.72 -3.33
N LYS A 179 -16.01 27.36 -3.00
CA LYS A 179 -16.82 28.08 -3.96
C LYS A 179 -15.93 29.19 -4.54
N LYS A 180 -15.48 29.03 -5.79
CA LYS A 180 -15.03 30.17 -6.57
C LYS A 180 -16.26 31.07 -6.81
N LYS A 181 -16.12 32.34 -6.43
CA LYS A 181 -16.97 33.45 -6.89
C LYS A 181 -16.83 33.59 -8.40
#